data_AF-A0A377CB30-F1
#
_entry.id   AF-A0A377CB30-F1
#
_cell.length_a   1.000
_cell.length_b   1.000
_cell.length_c   1.000
_cell.angle_alpha   90.00
_cell.angle_beta   90.00
_cell.angle_gamma   90.00
#
_symmetry.space_group_name_H-M   'P 1'
#
loop_
_entity.id
_entity.type
_entity.pdbx_description
1 polymer ?
#
loop_
_entity_poly.entity_id
_entity_poly.type
_entity_poly.pdbx_seq_one_letter_code
_entity_poly.pdbx_strand_id
1 'polypeptide(L)'
;MLITFAKCCRPIPGDPIIAHVSPGKGLVIHHESCRNIRGYQKEPEKFMAVEWDKETAQEFITEIKVEMFNHQGALANLTAAINTTTSNIQSLNTERKMVASTAPLFV
;
A
#
# COMPACT_ATOMS: atom_id res chain seq x y z
N MET A 1 -15.31 -20.00 -4.53
CA MET A 1 -13.85 -19.80 -4.64
C MET A 1 -13.46 -18.68 -3.69
N LEU A 2 -12.45 -18.86 -2.84
CA LEU A 2 -12.02 -17.82 -1.90
C LEU A 2 -11.07 -16.85 -2.62
N ILE A 3 -11.36 -15.54 -2.55
CA ILE A 3 -10.52 -14.47 -3.10
C ILE A 3 -10.06 -13.61 -1.93
N THR A 4 -8.77 -13.34 -1.85
CA THR A 4 -8.17 -12.52 -0.79
C THR A 4 -7.14 -11.56 -1.39
N PHE A 5 -6.98 -10.37 -0.80
CA PHE A 5 -5.97 -9.41 -1.23
C PHE A 5 -4.66 -9.58 -0.45
N ALA A 6 -3.54 -9.51 -1.15
CA ALA A 6 -2.22 -9.71 -0.56
C ALA A 6 -1.82 -8.56 0.38
N LYS A 7 -1.47 -8.90 1.62
CA LYS A 7 -1.02 -7.91 2.63
C LYS A 7 0.33 -7.24 2.30
N CYS A 8 1.11 -7.78 1.37
CA CYS A 8 2.42 -7.26 1.02
C CYS A 8 2.41 -6.10 0.03
N CYS A 9 1.35 -5.95 -0.76
CA CYS A 9 1.20 -4.86 -1.74
C CYS A 9 -0.15 -4.13 -1.63
N ARG A 10 -1.14 -4.68 -0.92
CA ARG A 10 -2.42 -4.03 -0.60
C ARG A 10 -3.05 -3.31 -1.81
N PRO A 11 -3.31 -4.04 -2.92
CA PRO A 11 -3.84 -3.42 -4.12
C PRO A 11 -5.24 -2.84 -3.87
N ILE A 12 -5.53 -1.71 -4.51
CA ILE A 12 -6.81 -0.99 -4.41
C ILE A 12 -7.44 -0.81 -5.81
N PRO A 13 -8.75 -0.53 -5.90
CA PRO A 13 -9.41 -0.32 -7.19
C PRO A 13 -8.67 0.67 -8.09
N GLY A 14 -8.42 0.26 -9.34
CA GLY A 14 -7.63 1.02 -10.32
C GLY A 14 -6.18 0.55 -10.46
N ASP A 15 -5.65 -0.21 -9.49
CA ASP A 15 -4.31 -0.79 -9.59
C ASP A 15 -4.25 -1.91 -10.64
N PRO A 16 -3.13 -2.07 -11.36
CA PRO A 16 -2.88 -3.28 -12.15
C PRO A 16 -2.72 -4.49 -11.21
N ILE A 17 -3.58 -5.51 -11.38
CA ILE A 17 -3.65 -6.66 -10.48
C ILE A 17 -3.49 -8.00 -11.21
N ILE A 18 -2.98 -8.98 -10.47
CA ILE A 18 -2.89 -10.37 -10.90
C ILE A 18 -3.23 -11.33 -9.77
N ALA A 19 -3.90 -12.43 -10.09
CA ALA A 19 -4.24 -13.47 -9.11
C ALA A 19 -3.17 -14.56 -9.09
N HIS A 20 -2.66 -14.87 -7.89
CA HIS A 20 -1.83 -16.05 -7.63
C HIS A 20 -2.70 -17.19 -7.09
N VAL A 21 -2.61 -18.37 -7.71
CA VAL A 21 -3.29 -19.59 -7.28
C VAL A 21 -2.53 -20.19 -6.12
N SER A 22 -3.03 -20.00 -4.89
CA SER A 22 -2.40 -20.52 -3.68
C SER A 22 -3.07 -21.82 -3.23
N PRO A 23 -2.34 -22.95 -3.16
CA PRO A 23 -2.86 -24.22 -2.63
C PRO A 23 -3.49 -24.02 -1.24
N GLY A 24 -4.74 -24.48 -1.08
CA GLY A 24 -5.50 -24.39 0.17
C GLY A 24 -6.00 -22.99 0.56
N LYS A 25 -5.62 -21.91 -0.14
CA LYS A 25 -6.05 -20.53 0.16
C LYS A 25 -6.92 -19.88 -0.93
N GLY A 26 -7.02 -20.51 -2.10
CA GLY A 26 -7.76 -19.96 -3.24
C GLY A 26 -6.91 -18.95 -4.01
N LEU A 27 -7.52 -17.87 -4.47
CA LEU A 27 -6.83 -16.81 -5.20
C LEU A 27 -6.35 -15.71 -4.25
N VAL A 28 -5.08 -15.36 -4.38
CA VAL A 28 -4.49 -14.22 -3.67
C VAL A 28 -4.17 -13.14 -4.70
N ILE A 29 -4.84 -11.99 -4.59
CA ILE A 29 -4.70 -10.87 -5.53
C ILE A 29 -3.50 -10.02 -5.12
N HIS A 30 -2.57 -9.84 -6.04
CA HIS A 30 -1.40 -8.99 -5.90
C HIS A 30 -1.45 -7.81 -6.87
N HIS A 31 -0.82 -6.70 -6.51
CA HIS A 31 -0.41 -5.69 -7.49
C HIS A 31 0.62 -6.31 -8.45
N GLU A 32 0.54 -6.06 -9.75
CA GLU A 32 1.43 -6.68 -10.75
C GLU A 32 2.92 -6.39 -10.51
N SER A 33 3.24 -5.20 -10.00
CA SER A 33 4.62 -4.81 -9.64
C SER A 33 5.08 -5.31 -8.26
N CYS A 34 4.31 -6.16 -7.58
CA CYS A 34 4.64 -6.63 -6.24
C CYS A 34 5.96 -7.42 -6.23
N ARG A 35 6.90 -6.99 -5.39
CA ARG A 35 8.24 -7.60 -5.25
C ARG A 35 8.21 -9.10 -4.93
N ASN A 36 7.17 -9.57 -4.24
CA ASN A 36 7.06 -10.96 -3.78
C ASN A 36 6.62 -11.93 -4.89
N ILE A 37 6.12 -11.41 -6.01
CA ILE A 37 5.75 -12.20 -7.19
C ILE A 37 6.61 -11.78 -8.40
N ARG A 38 7.80 -11.24 -8.15
CA ARG A 38 8.69 -10.79 -9.23
C ARG A 38 9.04 -11.98 -10.13
N GLY A 39 8.83 -11.82 -11.43
CA GLY A 39 9.10 -12.86 -12.41
C GLY A 39 7.97 -13.89 -12.56
N TYR A 40 6.76 -13.60 -12.04
CA TYR A 40 5.58 -14.47 -12.17
C TYR A 40 5.30 -14.88 -13.62
N GLN A 41 5.73 -14.09 -14.61
CA GLN A 41 5.56 -14.40 -16.04
C GLN A 41 6.23 -15.73 -16.44
N LYS A 42 7.17 -16.23 -15.65
CA LYS A 42 7.83 -17.53 -15.86
C LYS A 42 7.04 -18.72 -15.31
N GLU A 43 5.98 -18.48 -14.54
CA GLU A 43 5.14 -19.50 -13.90
C GLU A 43 3.65 -19.28 -14.26
N PRO A 44 3.30 -19.19 -15.56
CA PRO A 44 1.95 -18.80 -16.01
C PRO A 44 0.84 -19.73 -15.51
N GLU A 45 1.16 -20.98 -15.16
CA GLU A 45 0.22 -21.94 -14.60
C GLU A 45 -0.21 -21.61 -13.16
N LYS A 46 0.54 -20.77 -12.44
CA LYS A 46 0.24 -20.36 -11.07
C LYS A 46 -0.45 -18.99 -10.99
N PHE A 47 -0.55 -18.28 -12.10
CA PHE A 47 -1.05 -16.92 -12.13
C PHE A 47 -2.17 -16.75 -13.16
N MET A 48 -3.15 -15.90 -12.84
CA MET A 48 -4.30 -15.64 -13.69
C MET A 48 -4.51 -14.13 -13.81
N ALA A 49 -4.72 -13.67 -15.04
CA ALA A 49 -5.14 -12.30 -15.31
C ALA A 49 -6.54 -12.06 -14.73
N VAL A 50 -6.72 -10.93 -14.05
CA VAL A 50 -7.97 -10.53 -13.40
C VAL A 50 -8.12 -9.02 -13.51
N GLU A 51 -9.36 -8.54 -13.40
CA GLU A 51 -9.68 -7.11 -13.46
C GLU A 51 -10.56 -6.74 -12.27
N TRP A 52 -10.57 -5.45 -11.94
CA TRP A 52 -11.48 -4.89 -10.95
C TRP A 52 -12.91 -4.88 -11.49
N ASP A 53 -13.87 -5.15 -10.60
CA ASP A 53 -15.27 -4.89 -10.91
C ASP A 53 -15.54 -3.38 -10.96
N LYS A 54 -16.51 -2.97 -11.78
CA LYS A 54 -16.89 -1.56 -11.97
C LYS A 54 -17.52 -0.94 -10.73
N GLU A 55 -18.17 -1.77 -9.92
CA GLU A 55 -18.77 -1.36 -8.66
C GLU A 55 -18.07 -2.08 -7.51
N THR A 56 -17.21 -1.36 -6.78
CA THR A 56 -16.56 -1.89 -5.59
C THR A 56 -17.05 -1.12 -4.36
N ALA A 57 -17.99 -1.70 -3.61
CA ALA A 57 -18.54 -1.10 -2.37
C ALA A 57 -17.76 -1.50 -1.11
N GLN A 58 -16.54 -2.04 -1.26
CA GLN A 58 -15.74 -2.58 -0.16
C GLN A 58 -14.68 -1.57 0.32
N GLU A 59 -14.42 -1.55 1.63
CA GLU A 59 -13.28 -0.82 2.20
C GLU A 59 -11.95 -1.54 1.96
N PHE A 60 -10.92 -0.78 1.63
CA PHE A 60 -9.57 -1.30 1.41
C PHE A 60 -8.60 -0.73 2.45
N ILE A 61 -7.77 -1.62 3.00
CA ILE A 61 -6.64 -1.21 3.83
C ILE A 61 -5.48 -0.90 2.90
N THR A 62 -5.00 0.33 2.92
CA THR A 62 -3.80 0.77 2.18
C THR A 62 -2.80 1.46 3.10
N GLU A 63 -1.60 1.74 2.57
CA GLU A 63 -0.53 2.43 3.29
C GLU A 63 -0.15 3.70 2.54
N ILE A 64 -0.05 4.81 3.28
CA ILE A 64 0.39 6.10 2.76
C ILE A 64 1.67 6.47 3.46
N LYS A 65 2.73 6.75 2.68
CA LYS A 65 3.98 7.28 3.19
C LYS A 65 3.99 8.80 3.05
N VAL A 66 4.11 9.49 4.17
CA VAL A 66 4.13 10.96 4.22
C VAL A 66 5.48 11.43 4.76
N GLU A 67 6.17 12.28 4.01
CA GLU A 67 7.32 13.04 4.50
C GLU A 67 6.84 14.43 4.90
N MET A 68 7.13 14.83 6.13
CA MET A 68 6.64 16.10 6.68
C MET A 68 7.65 16.72 7.65
N PHE A 69 7.60 18.04 7.75
CA PHE A 69 8.35 18.76 8.78
C PHE A 69 7.69 18.56 10.14
N ASN A 70 8.49 18.12 11.12
CA ASN A 70 8.00 17.87 12.47
C ASN A 70 7.99 19.17 13.29
N HIS A 71 6.87 19.89 13.27
CA HIS A 71 6.58 21.02 14.15
C HIS A 71 5.34 20.73 15.02
N GLN A 72 5.09 21.58 16.02
CA GLN A 72 3.92 21.43 16.88
C GLN A 72 2.62 21.41 16.05
N GLY A 73 1.73 20.45 16.37
CA GLY A 73 0.44 20.29 15.69
C GLY A 73 0.50 19.57 14.34
N ALA A 74 1.68 19.28 13.79
CA ALA A 74 1.78 18.72 12.44
C ALA A 74 1.08 17.34 12.32
N LEU A 75 1.30 16.44 13.27
CA LEU A 75 0.62 15.13 13.28
C LEU A 75 -0.90 15.26 13.51
N ALA A 76 -1.33 16.20 14.36
CA ALA A 76 -2.75 16.45 14.60
C ALA A 76 -3.47 16.98 13.34
N ASN A 77 -2.80 17.84 12.56
CA ASN A 77 -3.33 18.31 11.29
C ASN A 77 -3.45 17.16 10.27
N LEU A 78 -2.45 16.26 10.21
CA LEU A 78 -2.50 15.09 9.34
C LEU A 78 -3.66 14.16 9.70
N THR A 79 -3.84 13.82 10.98
CA THR A 79 -4.94 12.94 11.40
C THR A 79 -6.30 13.59 11.20
N ALA A 80 -6.42 14.90 11.44
CA ALA A 80 -7.64 15.66 11.15
C ALA A 80 -7.98 15.63 9.66
N ALA A 81 -7.01 15.82 8.77
CA ALA A 81 -7.21 15.74 7.32
C ALA A 81 -7.74 14.36 6.90
N ILE A 82 -7.18 13.26 7.41
CA ILE A 82 -7.66 11.91 7.12
C ILE A 82 -9.12 11.73 7.61
N ASN A 83 -9.45 12.26 8.79
CA ASN A 83 -10.82 12.17 9.31
C ASN A 83 -11.85 12.88 8.41
N THR A 84 -11.45 13.96 7.70
CA THR A 84 -12.35 14.64 6.76
C THR A 84 -12.68 13.82 5.51
N THR A 85 -11.90 12.77 5.20
CA THR A 85 -12.14 11.90 4.03
C THR A 85 -13.00 10.68 4.36
N THR A 86 -13.65 10.64 5.54
CA THR A 86 -14.43 9.49 6.02
C THR A 86 -13.62 8.18 6.03
N SER A 87 -12.31 8.27 6.30
CA SER A 87 -11.39 7.12 6.34
C SER A 87 -10.90 6.84 7.75
N ASN A 88 -10.73 5.55 8.09
CA ASN A 88 -10.19 5.12 9.38
C ASN A 88 -8.65 4.98 9.34
N ILE A 89 -7.98 5.29 10.45
CA ILE A 89 -6.54 5.03 10.63
C ILE A 89 -6.36 3.72 11.39
N GLN A 90 -5.89 2.67 10.70
CA GLN A 90 -5.67 1.35 11.30
C GLN A 90 -4.34 1.26 12.07
N SER A 91 -3.30 1.92 11.56
CA SER A 91 -1.97 1.95 12.19
C SER A 91 -1.20 3.19 11.74
N LEU A 92 -0.41 3.77 12.64
CA LEU A 92 0.51 4.86 12.34
C LEU A 92 1.92 4.45 12.78
N ASN A 93 2.88 4.56 11.88
CA ASN A 93 4.31 4.43 12.20
C ASN A 93 5.02 5.73 11.83
N THR A 94 5.87 6.23 12.74
CA THR A 94 6.59 7.49 12.58
C THR A 94 8.07 7.26 12.74
N GLU A 95 8.85 7.75 11.78
CA GLU A 95 10.31 7.68 11.81
C GLU A 95 10.89 9.10 11.69
N ARG A 96 11.92 9.39 12.50
CA ARG A 96 12.65 10.67 12.39
C ARG A 96 13.79 10.50 11.39
N LYS A 97 13.73 11.23 10.27
CA LYS A 97 14.90 11.42 9.41
C LYS A 97 15.74 12.59 9.94
N MET A 98 16.97 12.31 10.38
CA MET A 98 17.94 13.38 10.60
C MET A 98 18.50 13.80 9.25
N VAL A 99 18.22 15.02 8.82
CA VAL A 99 18.95 15.62 7.70
C VAL A 99 20.34 15.97 8.24
N ALA A 100 21.38 15.37 7.69
CA ALA A 100 22.75 15.73 8.03
C ALA A 100 22.93 17.22 7.68
N SER A 101 23.03 18.06 8.70
CA SER A 101 23.37 19.46 8.54
C SER A 101 24.82 19.52 8.08
N THR A 102 25.05 19.56 6.76
CA THR A 102 26.29 20.15 6.24
C THR A 102 26.18 21.64 6.51
N ALA A 103 26.55 22.06 7.71
CA ALA A 103 26.80 23.47 7.96
C ALA A 103 27.91 23.91 6.99
N PRO A 104 27.71 24.96 6.17
CA PRO A 104 28.83 25.55 5.47
C PRO A 104 29.79 26.08 6.54
N LEU A 105 31.03 25.61 6.50
CA LEU A 105 32.13 26.15 7.27
C LEU A 105 32.39 27.56 6.72
N PHE A 106 31.75 28.58 7.30
CA PHE A 106 32.18 29.96 7.09
C PHE A 106 33.36 30.19 8.05
N VAL A 107 34.56 30.19 7.47
CA VAL A 107 35.79 30.73 8.07
C VAL A 107 35.67 32.24 8.17
#